data_AF-A0A256HYQ0-F1
#
_entry.id   AF-A0A256HYQ0-F1
#
_cell.length_a   1.000
_cell.length_b   1.000
_cell.length_c   1.000
_cell.angle_alpha   90.00
_cell.angle_beta   90.00
_cell.angle_gamma   90.00
#
_symmetry.space_group_name_H-M   'P 1'
#
loop_
_entity.id
_entity.type
_entity.pdbx_description
1 polymer ?
#
loop_
_entity_poly.entity_id
_entity_poly.type
_entity_poly.pdbx_seq_one_letter_code
_entity_poly.pdbx_strand_id
1 'polypeptide(L)'
;MSAIVRAFARRRARVFCTARRADGGGTADALEALVGEVRADETDPAESARRVLRGAAPSGGFELVRGGEPPSVSDGATDRTVYPFLFEGAGGAGDDAAADPMAVDGEWLSPTAFLTREAAPRLWESYRRVAPDVDLLRTDETHGAAWLSVRALEVVRDTAGAVAFGALDGGVERIADRARVLRRARPSMVVVRNRVDRAMIGSDRTPEAIHDRAVDALDDALDADREAAERAAAALADASGKTATLSRSGTVAHTLRRVGRPVVVGESRPSREGVAAAEGLAAAGVDVTLATDAGLPGLVRESEVGCVLLGADRVLPGGDVANKVGSYPLALAAAEAAVPVYVVAAADKIATADEVVRESGDAATVYDGDRPIGVANPIFERVPGDLLTGVITEDGPLDRAAIAERAREHASRAEWVTRRGP
;
A
#
# COMPACT_ATOMS: atom_id res chain seq x y z
N MET A 1 -30.28 -25.32 6.80
CA MET A 1 -29.72 -24.40 5.79
C MET A 1 -28.29 -24.81 5.56
N SER A 2 -27.89 -25.02 4.30
CA SER A 2 -26.48 -25.24 3.96
C SER A 2 -25.75 -23.90 4.06
N ALA A 3 -24.59 -23.87 4.70
CA ALA A 3 -23.76 -22.68 4.82
C ALA A 3 -22.42 -22.92 4.12
N ILE A 4 -21.97 -21.95 3.34
CA ILE A 4 -20.70 -22.03 2.62
C ILE A 4 -19.83 -20.81 2.97
N VAL A 5 -18.52 -20.98 2.80
CA VAL A 5 -17.56 -19.88 2.82
C VAL A 5 -17.14 -19.55 1.39
N ARG A 6 -16.94 -18.26 1.10
CA ARG A 6 -16.22 -17.76 -0.08
C ARG A 6 -14.93 -17.11 0.37
N ALA A 7 -13.81 -17.77 0.15
CA ALA A 7 -12.48 -17.26 0.44
C ALA A 7 -11.89 -16.59 -0.80
N PHE A 8 -11.78 -15.27 -0.77
CA PHE A 8 -11.09 -14.47 -1.77
C PHE A 8 -9.61 -14.38 -1.39
N ALA A 9 -8.75 -15.07 -2.13
CA ALA A 9 -7.30 -14.88 -2.02
C ALA A 9 -6.89 -13.68 -2.88
N ARG A 10 -6.26 -12.66 -2.29
CA ARG A 10 -5.82 -11.45 -2.98
C ARG A 10 -4.29 -11.37 -3.05
N ARG A 11 -3.78 -11.01 -4.23
CA ARG A 11 -2.40 -10.60 -4.49
C ARG A 11 -2.41 -9.49 -5.54
N ARG A 12 -1.58 -8.45 -5.36
CA ARG A 12 -1.43 -7.35 -6.34
C ARG A 12 -2.77 -6.77 -6.83
N ALA A 13 -3.68 -6.51 -5.89
CA ALA A 13 -5.05 -6.02 -6.15
C ALA A 13 -5.96 -6.93 -7.02
N ARG A 14 -5.51 -8.14 -7.34
CA ARG A 14 -6.26 -9.18 -8.05
C ARG A 14 -6.71 -10.25 -7.06
N VAL A 15 -7.81 -10.92 -7.37
CA VAL A 15 -8.31 -12.08 -6.62
C VAL A 15 -8.15 -13.35 -7.44
N PHE A 16 -7.78 -14.44 -6.79
CA PHE A 16 -7.71 -15.74 -7.44
C PHE A 16 -9.12 -16.31 -7.66
N CYS A 17 -9.37 -16.81 -8.87
CA CYS A 17 -10.66 -17.34 -9.28
C CYS A 17 -10.49 -18.71 -9.93
N THR A 18 -11.40 -19.62 -9.61
CA THR A 18 -11.48 -20.94 -10.23
C THR A 18 -12.66 -21.00 -11.20
N ALA A 19 -12.59 -21.98 -12.09
CA ALA A 19 -13.66 -22.36 -12.99
C ALA A 19 -14.67 -23.25 -12.26
N ARG A 20 -15.91 -22.76 -12.03
CA ARG A 20 -17.00 -23.57 -11.51
C ARG A 20 -17.69 -24.31 -12.67
N ARG A 21 -17.53 -25.64 -12.70
CA ARG A 21 -18.33 -26.50 -13.58
C ARG A 21 -19.79 -26.46 -13.14
N ALA A 22 -20.69 -26.17 -14.07
CA ALA A 22 -22.11 -26.34 -13.82
C ALA A 22 -22.43 -27.84 -13.72
N ASP A 23 -23.06 -28.26 -12.61
CA ASP A 23 -23.66 -29.58 -12.52
C ASP A 23 -24.71 -29.69 -13.64
N GLY A 24 -24.45 -30.49 -14.67
CA GLY A 24 -25.41 -30.74 -15.76
C GLY A 24 -25.05 -30.21 -17.17
N GLY A 25 -23.77 -30.03 -17.51
CA GLY A 25 -23.34 -30.02 -18.93
C GLY A 25 -23.53 -28.71 -19.71
N GLY A 26 -23.52 -27.55 -19.04
CA GLY A 26 -23.39 -26.24 -19.68
C GLY A 26 -21.96 -25.93 -20.13
N THR A 27 -21.80 -25.12 -21.17
CA THR A 27 -20.56 -24.94 -21.97
C THR A 27 -19.61 -23.82 -21.54
N ALA A 28 -19.78 -23.20 -20.38
CA ALA A 28 -18.80 -22.26 -19.84
C ALA A 28 -18.63 -22.44 -18.32
N ASP A 29 -17.37 -22.51 -17.87
CA ASP A 29 -17.04 -22.55 -16.46
C ASP A 29 -17.19 -21.14 -15.87
N ALA A 30 -18.21 -20.91 -15.03
CA ALA A 30 -18.46 -19.62 -14.39
C ALA A 30 -17.36 -19.31 -13.36
N LEU A 31 -16.92 -18.05 -13.27
CA LEU A 31 -15.95 -17.62 -12.26
C LEU A 31 -16.48 -17.85 -10.84
N GLU A 32 -15.62 -18.35 -9.96
CA GLU A 32 -15.93 -18.55 -8.55
C GLU A 32 -14.69 -18.28 -7.68
N ALA A 33 -14.92 -17.86 -6.42
CA ALA A 33 -13.88 -17.78 -5.40
C ALA A 33 -13.52 -19.18 -4.89
N LEU A 34 -12.60 -19.29 -3.93
CA LEU A 34 -12.39 -20.56 -3.26
C LEU A 34 -13.58 -20.85 -2.34
N VAL A 35 -14.34 -21.90 -2.64
CA VAL A 35 -15.57 -22.24 -1.91
C VAL A 35 -15.38 -23.50 -1.08
N GLY A 36 -15.99 -23.52 0.10
CA GLY A 36 -16.15 -24.75 0.89
C GLY A 36 -17.37 -24.69 1.79
N GLU A 37 -17.81 -25.85 2.28
CA GLU A 37 -18.87 -25.92 3.28
C GLU A 37 -18.37 -25.47 4.65
N VAL A 38 -19.23 -24.76 5.39
CA VAL A 38 -19.03 -24.51 6.82
C VAL A 38 -19.26 -25.83 7.55
N ARG A 39 -18.24 -26.31 8.27
CA ARG A 39 -18.37 -27.58 8.98
C ARG A 39 -19.22 -27.43 10.24
N ALA A 40 -19.96 -28.48 10.58
CA ALA A 40 -20.86 -28.49 11.73
C ALA A 40 -20.14 -28.44 13.09
N ASP A 41 -18.86 -28.83 13.14
CA ASP A 41 -18.01 -28.80 14.33
C ASP A 41 -17.27 -27.47 14.54
N GLU A 42 -17.29 -26.57 13.55
CA GLU A 42 -16.62 -25.27 13.62
C GLU A 42 -17.60 -24.18 14.08
N THR A 43 -17.22 -23.42 15.12
CA THR A 43 -18.04 -22.32 15.66
C THR A 43 -17.81 -20.99 14.94
N ASP A 44 -16.65 -20.84 14.28
CA ASP A 44 -16.28 -19.67 13.48
C ASP A 44 -16.11 -20.08 12.00
N PRO A 45 -16.96 -19.60 11.08
CA PRO A 45 -16.83 -19.87 9.65
C PRO A 45 -15.47 -19.46 9.05
N ALA A 46 -14.71 -18.58 9.70
CA ALA A 46 -13.35 -18.24 9.26
C ALA A 46 -12.39 -19.43 9.34
N GLU A 47 -12.63 -20.42 10.20
CA GLU A 47 -11.84 -21.66 10.25
C GLU A 47 -12.00 -22.49 8.96
N SER A 48 -13.25 -22.64 8.50
CA SER A 48 -13.56 -23.24 7.20
C SER A 48 -12.91 -22.48 6.06
N ALA A 49 -12.94 -21.15 6.09
CA ALA A 49 -12.31 -20.34 5.05
C ALA A 49 -10.78 -20.51 5.02
N ARG A 50 -10.11 -20.51 6.19
CA ARG A 50 -8.68 -20.79 6.31
C ARG A 50 -8.33 -22.19 5.81
N ARG A 51 -9.18 -23.18 6.09
CA ARG A 51 -9.00 -24.56 5.63
C ARG A 51 -9.10 -24.66 4.12
N VAL A 52 -10.12 -24.04 3.52
CA VAL A 52 -10.29 -23.97 2.07
C VAL A 52 -9.05 -23.35 1.42
N LEU A 53 -8.58 -22.23 1.97
CA LEU A 53 -7.40 -21.55 1.46
C LEU A 53 -6.12 -22.38 1.61
N ARG A 54 -5.89 -23.02 2.76
CA ARG A 54 -4.74 -23.93 2.95
C ARG A 54 -4.76 -25.13 1.99
N GLY A 55 -5.95 -25.63 1.65
CA GLY A 55 -6.09 -26.69 0.65
C GLY A 55 -5.72 -26.21 -0.75
N ALA A 56 -6.11 -24.99 -1.10
CA ALA A 56 -5.85 -24.40 -2.41
C ALA A 56 -4.44 -23.80 -2.55
N ALA A 57 -3.80 -23.41 -1.44
CA ALA A 57 -2.48 -22.80 -1.40
C ALA A 57 -1.65 -23.33 -0.21
N PRO A 58 -1.19 -24.60 -0.22
CA PRO A 58 -0.52 -25.23 0.92
C PRO A 58 0.78 -24.53 1.34
N SER A 59 1.49 -23.94 0.37
CA SER A 59 2.71 -23.16 0.56
C SER A 59 2.46 -21.65 0.57
N GLY A 60 1.21 -21.21 0.44
CA GLY A 60 0.83 -19.81 0.39
C GLY A 60 0.73 -19.22 1.80
N GLY A 61 1.61 -18.27 2.12
CA GLY A 61 1.46 -17.42 3.30
C GLY A 61 0.32 -16.42 3.07
N PHE A 62 -0.91 -16.79 3.40
CA PHE A 62 -2.07 -15.90 3.32
C PHE A 62 -2.62 -15.57 4.70
N GLU A 63 -2.82 -14.27 4.95
CA GLU A 63 -3.38 -13.78 6.20
C GLU A 63 -4.83 -13.33 6.02
N LEU A 64 -5.68 -13.64 7.00
CA LEU A 64 -7.07 -13.19 6.98
C LEU A 64 -7.11 -11.68 7.25
N VAL A 65 -7.66 -10.92 6.30
CA VAL A 65 -7.76 -9.45 6.41
C VAL A 65 -9.15 -9.00 6.84
N ARG A 66 -10.21 -9.62 6.29
CA ARG A 66 -11.59 -9.17 6.54
C ARG A 66 -12.59 -10.29 6.40
N GLY A 67 -13.53 -10.37 7.33
CA GLY A 67 -14.80 -11.10 7.17
C GLY A 67 -15.93 -10.13 6.88
N GLY A 68 -16.84 -10.50 5.98
CA GLY A 68 -17.98 -9.67 5.59
C GLY A 68 -19.30 -10.20 6.13
N GLU A 69 -20.31 -9.33 6.23
CA GLU A 69 -21.67 -9.75 6.58
C GLU A 69 -22.19 -10.78 5.57
N PRO A 70 -22.75 -11.91 6.04
CA PRO A 70 -23.09 -13.02 5.15
C PRO A 70 -24.36 -12.73 4.33
N PRO A 71 -24.30 -12.67 2.99
CA PRO A 71 -25.50 -12.63 2.17
C PRO A 71 -26.20 -14.00 2.13
N SER A 72 -27.52 -13.99 2.05
CA SER A 72 -28.31 -15.17 1.66
C SER A 72 -28.33 -15.31 0.13
N VAL A 73 -27.97 -16.48 -0.39
CA VAL A 73 -28.02 -16.80 -1.82
C VAL A 73 -29.04 -17.92 -2.02
N SER A 74 -29.97 -17.73 -2.95
CA SER A 74 -30.89 -18.78 -3.40
C SER A 74 -30.48 -19.20 -4.80
N ASP A 75 -30.22 -20.49 -5.01
CA ASP A 75 -29.89 -21.09 -6.31
C ASP A 75 -31.13 -21.69 -7.01
N GLY A 76 -32.33 -21.40 -6.51
CA GLY A 76 -33.61 -21.93 -6.99
C GLY A 76 -33.98 -23.30 -6.41
N ALA A 77 -33.05 -24.02 -5.78
CA ALA A 77 -33.28 -25.31 -5.13
C ALA A 77 -33.03 -25.29 -3.62
N THR A 78 -32.12 -24.46 -3.12
CA THR A 78 -31.82 -24.36 -1.68
C THR A 78 -31.31 -22.96 -1.30
N ASP A 79 -31.86 -22.39 -0.23
CA ASP A 79 -31.30 -21.17 0.36
C ASP A 79 -30.02 -21.50 1.14
N ARG A 80 -28.93 -20.82 0.78
CA ARG A 80 -27.62 -20.96 1.42
C ARG A 80 -27.15 -19.65 2.03
N THR A 81 -26.56 -19.72 3.21
CA THR A 81 -25.83 -18.60 3.81
C THR A 81 -24.40 -18.61 3.29
N VAL A 82 -23.92 -17.49 2.76
CA VAL A 82 -22.55 -17.37 2.25
C VAL A 82 -21.74 -16.48 3.17
N TYR A 83 -20.62 -16.96 3.70
CA TYR A 83 -19.69 -16.20 4.53
C TYR A 83 -18.49 -15.76 3.70
N PRO A 84 -18.39 -14.48 3.29
CA PRO A 84 -17.26 -13.99 2.51
C PRO A 84 -16.08 -13.63 3.42
N PHE A 85 -14.89 -14.05 3.00
CA PHE A 85 -13.63 -13.75 3.67
C PHE A 85 -12.59 -13.31 2.65
N LEU A 86 -11.82 -12.27 2.98
CA LEU A 86 -10.69 -11.80 2.19
C LEU A 86 -9.39 -12.14 2.89
N PHE A 87 -8.50 -12.78 2.13
CA PHE A 87 -7.15 -13.11 2.54
C PHE A 87 -6.15 -12.37 1.66
N GLU A 88 -5.03 -11.92 2.24
CA GLU A 88 -3.93 -11.28 1.53
C GLU A 88 -2.72 -12.19 1.53
N GLY A 89 -2.11 -12.40 0.36
CA GLY A 89 -0.86 -13.14 0.25
C GLY A 89 0.34 -12.32 0.69
N ALA A 90 1.30 -12.97 1.34
CA ALA A 90 2.62 -12.40 1.63
C ALA A 90 3.26 -11.92 0.32
N GLY A 91 3.67 -10.64 0.31
CA GLY A 91 4.11 -9.95 -0.91
C GLY A 91 3.40 -8.61 -1.15
N GLY A 92 3.09 -7.87 -0.07
CA GLY A 92 2.69 -6.47 -0.22
C GLY A 92 3.76 -5.71 -1.02
N ALA A 93 3.38 -5.18 -2.19
CA ALA A 93 4.19 -4.33 -3.07
C ALA A 93 5.70 -4.66 -3.06
N GLY A 94 6.13 -5.77 -3.67
CA GLY A 94 7.57 -5.95 -3.90
C GLY A 94 8.13 -7.34 -4.18
N ASP A 95 7.36 -8.43 -4.09
CA ASP A 95 7.91 -9.80 -4.17
C ASP A 95 7.24 -10.68 -5.26
N ASP A 96 7.21 -10.15 -6.48
CA ASP A 96 6.64 -10.83 -7.67
C ASP A 96 7.48 -12.01 -8.17
N ALA A 97 8.69 -12.20 -7.63
CA ALA A 97 9.56 -13.31 -7.99
C ALA A 97 9.15 -14.65 -7.35
N ALA A 98 8.20 -14.65 -6.41
CA ALA A 98 7.68 -15.86 -5.80
C ALA A 98 6.73 -16.59 -6.76
N ALA A 99 6.97 -17.90 -6.95
CA ALA A 99 6.10 -18.80 -7.71
C ALA A 99 4.64 -18.68 -7.26
N ASP A 100 3.69 -18.93 -8.18
CA ASP A 100 2.26 -18.91 -7.85
C ASP A 100 1.98 -19.89 -6.68
N PRO A 101 1.48 -19.41 -5.53
CA PRO A 101 1.25 -20.26 -4.37
C PRO A 101 0.06 -21.21 -4.53
N MET A 102 -0.74 -21.06 -5.60
CA MET A 102 -1.95 -21.85 -5.82
C MET A 102 -1.62 -23.24 -6.37
N ALA A 103 -2.14 -24.27 -5.69
CA ALA A 103 -2.03 -25.68 -6.07
C ALA A 103 -3.25 -26.20 -6.86
N VAL A 104 -4.16 -25.29 -7.23
CA VAL A 104 -5.39 -25.57 -7.97
C VAL A 104 -5.43 -24.73 -9.25
N ASP A 105 -6.08 -25.23 -10.29
CA ASP A 105 -6.23 -24.50 -11.55
C ASP A 105 -7.14 -23.27 -11.37
N GLY A 106 -6.69 -22.13 -11.88
CA GLY A 106 -7.41 -20.88 -11.84
C GLY A 106 -6.59 -19.72 -12.37
N GLU A 107 -7.07 -18.51 -12.15
CA GLU A 107 -6.47 -17.29 -12.67
C GLU A 107 -6.60 -16.13 -11.68
N TRP A 108 -5.64 -15.21 -11.72
CA TRP A 108 -5.64 -13.98 -10.94
C TRP A 108 -6.32 -12.86 -11.73
N LEU A 109 -7.48 -12.40 -11.27
CA LEU A 109 -8.30 -11.43 -12.00
C LEU A 109 -8.56 -10.15 -11.21
N SER A 110 -8.80 -9.06 -11.92
CA SER A 110 -9.50 -7.92 -11.32
C SER A 110 -10.88 -8.38 -10.82
N PRO A 111 -11.29 -8.04 -9.59
CA PRO A 111 -12.64 -8.35 -9.09
C PRO A 111 -13.78 -7.82 -9.98
N THR A 112 -13.53 -6.76 -10.76
CA THR A 112 -14.52 -6.23 -11.73
C THR A 112 -14.78 -7.19 -12.89
N ALA A 113 -13.94 -8.22 -13.09
CA ALA A 113 -14.21 -9.30 -14.04
C ALA A 113 -15.49 -10.09 -13.69
N PHE A 114 -15.93 -10.06 -12.43
CA PHE A 114 -17.20 -10.66 -12.01
C PHE A 114 -18.43 -10.00 -12.65
N LEU A 115 -18.26 -8.79 -13.21
CA LEU A 115 -19.32 -8.02 -13.84
C LEU A 115 -19.37 -8.18 -15.36
N THR A 116 -18.28 -8.64 -15.96
CA THR A 116 -18.12 -8.72 -17.43
C THR A 116 -18.02 -10.16 -17.93
N ARG A 117 -17.76 -11.13 -17.04
CA ARG A 117 -17.70 -12.56 -17.31
C ARG A 117 -18.79 -13.30 -16.55
N GLU A 118 -19.17 -14.48 -17.05
CA GLU A 118 -20.08 -15.35 -16.33
C GLU A 118 -19.48 -15.69 -14.95
N ALA A 119 -20.24 -15.40 -13.90
CA ALA A 119 -19.80 -15.54 -12.51
C ALA A 119 -20.85 -16.27 -11.69
N ALA A 120 -20.41 -16.95 -10.64
CA ALA A 120 -21.31 -17.64 -9.73
C ALA A 120 -22.29 -16.66 -9.06
N PRO A 121 -23.50 -17.14 -8.65
CA PRO A 121 -24.52 -16.28 -8.08
C PRO A 121 -23.99 -15.43 -6.93
N ARG A 122 -24.27 -14.13 -7.00
CA ARG A 122 -23.90 -13.11 -6.00
C ARG A 122 -22.39 -13.03 -5.68
N LEU A 123 -21.51 -13.43 -6.61
CA LEU A 123 -20.06 -13.41 -6.40
C LEU A 123 -19.54 -11.99 -6.20
N TRP A 124 -19.97 -11.04 -7.05
CA TRP A 124 -19.62 -9.63 -6.91
C TRP A 124 -20.09 -9.07 -5.56
N GLU A 125 -21.33 -9.32 -5.16
CA GLU A 125 -21.84 -8.82 -3.88
C GLU A 125 -21.10 -9.44 -2.70
N SER A 126 -20.71 -10.71 -2.79
CA SER A 126 -19.89 -11.39 -1.79
C SER A 126 -18.52 -10.73 -1.66
N TYR A 127 -17.85 -10.44 -2.78
CA TYR A 127 -16.58 -9.71 -2.80
C TYR A 127 -16.74 -8.30 -2.18
N ARG A 128 -17.79 -7.57 -2.54
CA ARG A 128 -18.03 -6.20 -2.04
C ARG A 128 -18.23 -6.11 -0.53
N ARG A 129 -18.56 -7.23 0.15
CA ARG A 129 -18.63 -7.30 1.62
C ARG A 129 -17.27 -7.32 2.30
N VAL A 130 -16.22 -7.68 1.57
CA VAL A 130 -14.85 -7.80 2.08
C VAL A 130 -13.85 -6.90 1.36
N ALA A 131 -14.25 -6.30 0.23
CA ALA A 131 -13.47 -5.33 -0.50
C ALA A 131 -13.13 -4.10 0.37
N PRO A 132 -12.05 -3.37 0.05
CA PRO A 132 -11.77 -2.08 0.69
C PRO A 132 -12.86 -1.06 0.48
N ASP A 133 -12.96 -0.15 1.44
CA ASP A 133 -13.89 0.97 1.42
C ASP A 133 -13.22 2.22 2.02
N VAL A 134 -13.95 3.34 2.01
CA VAL A 134 -13.45 4.61 2.55
C VAL A 134 -13.19 4.52 4.05
N ASP A 135 -13.95 3.70 4.78
CA ASP A 135 -13.84 3.65 6.24
C ASP A 135 -12.57 2.91 6.64
N LEU A 136 -12.21 1.81 5.95
CA LEU A 136 -10.88 1.20 6.05
C LEU A 136 -9.78 2.25 5.90
N LEU A 137 -9.86 3.10 4.87
CA LEU A 137 -8.85 4.13 4.65
C LEU A 137 -8.82 5.19 5.75
N ARG A 138 -9.93 5.40 6.47
CA ARG A 138 -10.04 6.39 7.56
C ARG A 138 -9.68 5.84 8.93
N THR A 139 -9.76 4.53 9.14
CA THR A 139 -9.57 3.93 10.47
C THR A 139 -8.33 3.05 10.56
N ASP A 140 -7.70 2.70 9.45
CA ASP A 140 -6.47 1.91 9.46
C ASP A 140 -5.27 2.75 9.94
N GLU A 141 -4.72 2.35 11.08
CA GLU A 141 -3.56 2.96 11.73
C GLU A 141 -2.34 2.00 11.75
N THR A 142 -2.47 0.83 11.13
CA THR A 142 -1.45 -0.23 11.16
C THR A 142 -0.61 -0.24 9.88
N HIS A 143 -1.21 0.11 8.75
CA HIS A 143 -0.58 0.08 7.44
C HIS A 143 -0.05 1.46 7.02
N GLY A 144 1.02 1.43 6.21
CA GLY A 144 1.65 2.63 5.66
C GLY A 144 0.90 3.24 4.47
N ALA A 145 1.31 4.45 4.08
CA ALA A 145 0.68 5.22 3.01
C ALA A 145 0.66 4.52 1.64
N ALA A 146 1.71 3.74 1.32
CA ALA A 146 1.77 2.95 0.08
C ALA A 146 0.60 1.95 0.01
N TRP A 147 0.40 1.16 1.07
CA TRP A 147 -0.67 0.17 1.14
C TRP A 147 -2.06 0.82 1.05
N LEU A 148 -2.31 1.88 1.82
CA LEU A 148 -3.59 2.58 1.84
C LEU A 148 -3.91 3.25 0.49
N SER A 149 -2.89 3.75 -0.21
CA SER A 149 -3.09 4.35 -1.54
C SER A 149 -3.46 3.32 -2.62
N VAL A 150 -2.94 2.09 -2.53
CA VAL A 150 -3.38 0.97 -3.39
C VAL A 150 -4.84 0.62 -3.08
N ARG A 151 -5.23 0.55 -1.79
CA ARG A 151 -6.63 0.34 -1.42
C ARG A 151 -7.54 1.46 -1.92
N ALA A 152 -7.07 2.71 -1.93
CA ALA A 152 -7.82 3.83 -2.51
C ALA A 152 -8.11 3.63 -3.99
N LEU A 153 -7.11 3.19 -4.75
CA LEU A 153 -7.26 2.89 -6.18
C LEU A 153 -8.20 1.70 -6.41
N GLU A 154 -8.18 0.66 -5.57
CA GLU A 154 -9.16 -0.43 -5.65
C GLU A 154 -10.60 0.08 -5.44
N VAL A 155 -10.82 1.03 -4.50
CA VAL A 155 -12.14 1.65 -4.33
C VAL A 155 -12.56 2.44 -5.58
N VAL A 156 -11.63 3.15 -6.23
CA VAL A 156 -11.91 3.86 -7.49
C VAL A 156 -12.25 2.85 -8.60
N ARG A 157 -11.40 1.85 -8.83
CA ARG A 157 -11.61 0.77 -9.81
C ARG A 157 -12.96 0.09 -9.60
N ASP A 158 -13.25 -0.35 -8.37
CA ASP A 158 -14.49 -1.08 -8.07
C ASP A 158 -15.72 -0.20 -8.26
N THR A 159 -15.64 1.08 -7.87
CA THR A 159 -16.76 2.02 -8.06
C THR A 159 -16.98 2.30 -9.55
N ALA A 160 -15.91 2.53 -10.30
CA ALA A 160 -15.96 2.81 -11.72
C ALA A 160 -16.46 1.59 -12.51
N GLY A 161 -15.92 0.41 -12.25
CA GLY A 161 -16.35 -0.85 -12.86
C GLY A 161 -17.79 -1.21 -12.51
N ALA A 162 -18.24 -0.97 -11.27
CA ALA A 162 -19.64 -1.20 -10.91
C ALA A 162 -20.60 -0.31 -11.71
N VAL A 163 -20.23 0.95 -11.95
CA VAL A 163 -21.04 1.88 -12.75
C VAL A 163 -20.98 1.52 -14.23
N ALA A 164 -19.78 1.27 -14.77
CA ALA A 164 -19.54 0.90 -16.16
C ALA A 164 -20.32 -0.37 -16.56
N PHE A 165 -20.27 -1.39 -15.69
CA PHE A 165 -20.78 -2.73 -16.01
C PHE A 165 -22.15 -3.01 -15.37
N GLY A 166 -22.91 -1.97 -15.02
CA GLY A 166 -24.33 -2.07 -14.65
C GLY A 166 -24.63 -2.65 -13.27
N ALA A 167 -23.64 -2.80 -12.39
CA ALA A 167 -23.83 -3.27 -11.02
C ALA A 167 -24.20 -2.15 -10.03
N LEU A 168 -24.03 -0.88 -10.44
CA LEU A 168 -24.34 0.29 -9.62
C LEU A 168 -24.86 1.42 -10.50
N ASP A 169 -26.09 1.89 -10.27
CA ASP A 169 -26.67 3.00 -11.02
C ASP A 169 -25.85 4.29 -10.87
N GLY A 170 -25.78 5.10 -11.92
CA GLY A 170 -25.18 6.43 -11.87
C GLY A 170 -24.28 6.68 -13.06
N GLY A 171 -23.27 7.53 -12.85
CA GLY A 171 -22.29 7.87 -13.87
C GLY A 171 -21.04 8.42 -13.24
N VAL A 172 -20.30 9.19 -14.04
CA VAL A 172 -19.03 9.83 -13.69
C VAL A 172 -19.07 10.57 -12.36
N GLU A 173 -20.15 11.30 -12.08
CA GLU A 173 -20.24 12.11 -10.86
C GLU A 173 -20.25 11.25 -9.59
N ARG A 174 -20.85 10.05 -9.63
CA ARG A 174 -20.80 9.11 -8.49
C ARG A 174 -19.36 8.69 -8.20
N ILE A 175 -18.60 8.39 -9.25
CA ILE A 175 -17.19 7.98 -9.15
C ILE A 175 -16.37 9.17 -8.63
N ALA A 176 -16.61 10.37 -9.16
CA ALA A 176 -15.95 11.60 -8.74
C ALA A 176 -16.25 11.93 -7.26
N ASP A 177 -17.48 11.78 -6.80
CA ASP A 177 -17.83 11.99 -5.39
C ASP A 177 -17.11 11.01 -4.47
N ARG A 178 -17.06 9.73 -4.83
CA ARG A 178 -16.27 8.73 -4.10
C ARG A 178 -14.79 9.10 -4.07
N ALA A 179 -14.22 9.48 -5.21
CA ALA A 179 -12.83 9.90 -5.33
C ALA A 179 -12.53 11.15 -4.48
N ARG A 180 -13.42 12.16 -4.46
CA ARG A 180 -13.26 13.35 -3.59
C ARG A 180 -13.24 13.00 -2.11
N VAL A 181 -14.02 12.00 -1.69
CA VAL A 181 -14.00 11.48 -0.33
C VAL A 181 -12.67 10.77 -0.02
N LEU A 182 -12.20 9.91 -0.92
CA LEU A 182 -10.92 9.19 -0.78
C LEU A 182 -9.74 10.16 -0.62
N ARG A 183 -9.69 11.23 -1.44
CA ARG A 183 -8.64 12.28 -1.35
C ARG A 183 -8.54 12.94 0.02
N ARG A 184 -9.63 12.96 0.79
CA ARG A 184 -9.72 13.59 2.12
C ARG A 184 -9.63 12.58 3.26
N ALA A 185 -9.54 11.28 2.98
CA ALA A 185 -9.54 10.25 4.01
C ALA A 185 -8.25 10.25 4.85
N ARG A 186 -7.11 10.58 4.23
CA ARG A 186 -5.78 10.66 4.86
C ARG A 186 -5.00 11.89 4.38
N PRO A 187 -5.31 13.11 4.87
CA PRO A 187 -4.74 14.36 4.34
C PRO A 187 -3.20 14.45 4.39
N SER A 188 -2.56 13.75 5.33
CA SER A 188 -1.11 13.68 5.42
C SER A 188 -0.47 12.80 4.35
N MET A 189 -1.15 11.74 3.93
CA MET A 189 -0.69 10.77 2.94
C MET A 189 -0.92 11.27 1.52
N VAL A 190 -0.04 12.13 1.03
CA VAL A 190 -0.17 12.78 -0.29
C VAL A 190 -0.27 11.77 -1.45
N VAL A 191 0.36 10.60 -1.30
CA VAL A 191 0.30 9.48 -2.26
C VAL A 191 -1.11 8.99 -2.52
N VAL A 192 -1.99 8.97 -1.50
CA VAL A 192 -3.40 8.59 -1.66
C VAL A 192 -4.09 9.55 -2.62
N ARG A 193 -3.89 10.85 -2.39
CA ARG A 193 -4.47 11.91 -3.23
C ARG A 193 -3.94 11.84 -4.66
N ASN A 194 -2.61 11.78 -4.83
CA ASN A 194 -1.98 11.82 -6.14
C ASN A 194 -2.35 10.59 -6.99
N ARG A 195 -2.44 9.39 -6.40
CA ARG A 195 -2.89 8.18 -7.10
C ARG A 195 -4.36 8.23 -7.48
N VAL A 196 -5.23 8.71 -6.59
CA VAL A 196 -6.65 8.95 -6.94
C VAL A 196 -6.77 9.96 -8.08
N ASP A 197 -5.98 11.04 -8.05
CA ASP A 197 -5.98 12.05 -9.11
C ASP A 197 -5.48 11.48 -10.46
N ARG A 198 -4.51 10.55 -10.44
CA ARG A 198 -4.05 9.82 -11.63
C ARG A 198 -5.12 8.89 -12.22
N ALA A 199 -5.96 8.26 -11.41
CA ALA A 199 -7.06 7.44 -11.94
C ALA A 199 -8.19 8.30 -12.56
N MET A 200 -8.38 9.52 -12.04
CA MET A 200 -9.49 10.40 -12.42
C MET A 200 -9.16 11.41 -13.53
N ILE A 201 -7.88 11.62 -13.85
CA ILE A 201 -7.47 12.51 -14.94
C ILE A 201 -7.88 11.94 -16.31
N GLY A 202 -8.24 12.83 -17.24
CA GLY A 202 -8.51 12.50 -18.63
C GLY A 202 -9.59 13.38 -19.24
N SER A 203 -9.55 13.56 -20.56
CA SER A 203 -10.64 14.19 -21.31
C SER A 203 -11.81 13.23 -21.49
N ASP A 204 -11.53 11.94 -21.71
CA ASP A 204 -12.53 10.87 -21.75
C ASP A 204 -12.88 10.43 -20.33
N ARG A 205 -14.07 10.81 -19.87
CA ARG A 205 -14.51 10.61 -18.49
C ARG A 205 -15.58 9.53 -18.36
N THR A 206 -15.69 8.59 -19.29
CA THR A 206 -16.62 7.47 -19.11
C THR A 206 -16.24 6.63 -17.87
N PRO A 207 -17.23 5.97 -17.22
CA PRO A 207 -16.95 5.01 -16.15
C PRO A 207 -15.91 3.95 -16.54
N GLU A 208 -15.95 3.46 -17.78
CA GLU A 208 -15.00 2.51 -18.36
C GLU A 208 -13.59 3.10 -18.43
N ALA A 209 -13.44 4.31 -18.95
CA ALA A 209 -12.12 4.95 -19.05
C ALA A 209 -11.50 5.24 -17.68
N ILE A 210 -12.31 5.59 -16.68
CA ILE A 210 -11.83 5.76 -15.29
C ILE A 210 -11.48 4.41 -14.66
N HIS A 211 -12.27 3.37 -14.93
CA HIS A 211 -11.98 2.01 -14.49
C HIS A 211 -10.63 1.54 -15.02
N ASP A 212 -10.38 1.66 -16.31
CA ASP A 212 -9.16 1.18 -16.95
C ASP A 212 -7.93 1.94 -16.44
N ARG A 213 -8.01 3.27 -16.32
CA ARG A 213 -6.94 4.06 -15.68
C ARG A 213 -6.70 3.68 -14.22
N ALA A 214 -7.74 3.30 -13.48
CA ALA A 214 -7.57 2.85 -12.10
C ALA A 214 -6.88 1.48 -12.04
N VAL A 215 -7.11 0.59 -13.01
CA VAL A 215 -6.37 -0.68 -13.16
C VAL A 215 -4.90 -0.41 -13.50
N ASP A 216 -4.62 0.44 -14.49
CA ASP A 216 -3.25 0.78 -14.86
C ASP A 216 -2.51 1.44 -13.69
N ALA A 217 -3.16 2.40 -13.02
CA ALA A 217 -2.58 3.06 -11.86
C ALA A 217 -2.35 2.11 -10.67
N LEU A 218 -3.11 1.01 -10.54
CA LEU A 218 -2.86 -0.02 -9.52
C LEU A 218 -1.57 -0.79 -9.82
N ASP A 219 -1.38 -1.19 -11.07
CA ASP A 219 -0.17 -1.93 -11.48
C ASP A 219 1.07 -1.03 -11.31
N ASP A 220 1.03 0.21 -11.84
CA ASP A 220 2.08 1.21 -11.63
C ASP A 220 2.37 1.42 -10.13
N ALA A 221 1.32 1.54 -9.31
CA ALA A 221 1.44 1.80 -7.88
C ALA A 221 2.11 0.66 -7.11
N LEU A 222 1.88 -0.58 -7.53
CA LEU A 222 2.43 -1.79 -6.95
C LEU A 222 3.88 -2.03 -7.39
N ASP A 223 4.27 -1.55 -8.57
CA ASP A 223 5.62 -1.65 -9.09
C ASP A 223 6.54 -0.49 -8.67
N ALA A 224 5.99 0.71 -8.44
CA ALA A 224 6.76 1.91 -8.11
C ALA A 224 7.75 1.72 -6.94
N ASP A 225 7.33 1.06 -5.85
CA ASP A 225 8.22 0.85 -4.69
C ASP A 225 9.34 -0.16 -5.02
N ARG A 226 9.06 -1.19 -5.82
CA ARG A 226 10.06 -2.15 -6.28
C ARG A 226 11.07 -1.48 -7.20
N GLU A 227 10.60 -0.72 -8.18
CA GLU A 227 11.42 -0.04 -9.16
C GLU A 227 12.26 1.06 -8.53
N ALA A 228 11.69 1.89 -7.65
CA ALA A 228 12.43 2.90 -6.91
C ALA A 228 13.58 2.28 -6.09
N ALA A 229 13.34 1.12 -5.48
CA ALA A 229 14.39 0.41 -4.75
C ALA A 229 15.47 -0.19 -5.67
N GLU A 230 15.10 -0.68 -6.86
CA GLU A 230 16.05 -1.12 -7.88
C GLU A 230 16.93 0.03 -8.38
N ARG A 231 16.33 1.19 -8.66
CA ARG A 231 17.06 2.42 -9.04
C ARG A 231 17.98 2.89 -7.93
N ALA A 232 17.50 2.87 -6.68
CA ALA A 232 18.30 3.27 -5.53
C ALA A 232 19.46 2.30 -5.27
N ALA A 233 19.23 0.99 -5.39
CA ALA A 233 20.29 0.00 -5.24
C ALA A 233 21.38 0.17 -6.32
N ALA A 234 20.98 0.45 -7.57
CA ALA A 234 21.93 0.75 -8.64
C ALA A 234 22.72 2.04 -8.37
N ALA A 235 22.08 3.10 -7.85
CA ALA A 235 22.76 4.34 -7.48
C ALA A 235 23.75 4.18 -6.31
N LEU A 236 23.54 3.17 -5.46
CA LEU A 236 24.38 2.86 -4.31
C LEU A 236 25.41 1.75 -4.58
N ALA A 237 25.51 1.25 -5.82
CA ALA A 237 26.35 0.10 -6.16
C ALA A 237 27.85 0.34 -5.83
N ASP A 238 28.34 1.56 -6.03
CA ASP A 238 29.74 1.93 -5.79
C ASP A 238 29.98 2.50 -4.38
N ALA A 239 28.95 2.64 -3.56
CA ALA A 239 29.11 3.15 -2.20
C ALA A 239 29.77 2.09 -1.29
N SER A 240 30.70 2.53 -0.44
CA SER A 240 31.47 1.67 0.49
C SER A 240 31.10 1.92 1.95
N GLY A 241 31.32 0.96 2.85
CA GLY A 241 31.04 1.11 4.28
C GLY A 241 29.63 0.67 4.69
N LYS A 242 29.11 1.18 5.81
CA LYS A 242 27.76 0.92 6.30
C LYS A 242 26.73 1.87 5.68
N THR A 243 25.46 1.50 5.73
CA THR A 243 24.34 2.42 5.43
C THR A 243 23.60 2.76 6.72
N ALA A 244 23.30 4.03 6.96
CA ALA A 244 22.44 4.42 8.08
C ALA A 244 21.01 4.70 7.59
N THR A 245 20.00 4.30 8.35
CA THR A 245 18.59 4.57 8.06
C THR A 245 17.81 4.84 9.35
N LEU A 246 16.64 5.46 9.20
CA LEU A 246 15.71 5.74 10.29
C LEU A 246 14.27 5.47 9.84
N SER A 247 13.43 5.03 10.77
CA SER A 247 12.04 4.60 10.57
C SER A 247 11.88 3.30 9.77
N ARG A 248 10.65 3.03 9.35
CA ARG A 248 10.24 1.83 8.62
C ARG A 248 9.67 2.23 7.26
N SER A 249 10.52 2.18 6.23
CA SER A 249 10.11 2.34 4.84
C SER A 249 10.33 1.03 4.07
N GLY A 250 9.27 0.51 3.44
CA GLY A 250 9.35 -0.70 2.63
C GLY A 250 10.31 -0.55 1.45
N THR A 251 10.25 0.59 0.75
CA THR A 251 11.13 0.94 -0.38
C THR A 251 12.61 0.97 0.06
N VAL A 252 12.89 1.56 1.23
CA VAL A 252 14.25 1.60 1.80
C VAL A 252 14.69 0.20 2.20
N ALA A 253 13.86 -0.57 2.90
CA ALA A 253 14.20 -1.94 3.30
C ALA A 253 14.50 -2.83 2.07
N HIS A 254 13.73 -2.70 0.99
CA HIS A 254 13.97 -3.42 -0.26
C HIS A 254 15.28 -3.02 -0.92
N THR A 255 15.61 -1.72 -0.89
CA THR A 255 16.89 -1.20 -1.37
C THR A 255 18.05 -1.80 -0.56
N LEU A 256 17.95 -1.77 0.78
CA LEU A 256 18.99 -2.27 1.68
C LEU A 256 19.22 -3.77 1.52
N ARG A 257 18.15 -4.57 1.35
CA ARG A 257 18.24 -6.01 1.07
C ARG A 257 18.97 -6.29 -0.25
N ARG A 258 18.68 -5.51 -1.29
CA ARG A 258 19.34 -5.63 -2.61
C ARG A 258 20.83 -5.27 -2.53
N VAL A 259 21.16 -4.20 -1.80
CA VAL A 259 22.54 -3.74 -1.63
C VAL A 259 23.35 -4.71 -0.74
N GLY A 260 22.73 -5.30 0.28
CA GLY A 260 23.34 -6.35 1.10
C GLY A 260 24.50 -5.90 1.99
N ARG A 261 24.66 -4.60 2.24
CA ARG A 261 25.71 -4.02 3.10
C ARG A 261 25.26 -3.92 4.56
N PRO A 262 26.17 -3.86 5.53
CA PRO A 262 25.80 -3.65 6.93
C PRO A 262 25.03 -2.35 7.12
N VAL A 263 24.00 -2.39 7.97
CA VAL A 263 23.08 -1.27 8.20
C VAL A 263 23.06 -0.87 9.67
N VAL A 264 23.05 0.43 9.93
CA VAL A 264 22.71 0.99 11.25
C VAL A 264 21.30 1.58 11.18
N VAL A 265 20.40 1.11 12.04
CA VAL A 265 18.98 1.51 12.05
C VAL A 265 18.67 2.26 13.34
N GLY A 266 18.10 3.46 13.24
CA GLY A 266 17.55 4.18 14.40
C GLY A 266 16.25 3.54 14.89
N GLU A 267 16.07 3.35 16.20
CA GLU A 267 14.89 2.69 16.75
C GLU A 267 13.57 3.39 16.42
N SER A 268 13.58 4.71 16.18
CA SER A 268 12.47 5.54 15.71
C SER A 268 11.35 5.74 16.73
N ARG A 269 11.69 6.38 17.86
CA ARG A 269 10.73 6.83 18.87
C ARG A 269 9.70 7.82 18.26
N PRO A 270 8.49 7.89 18.85
CA PRO A 270 8.04 7.12 20.00
C PRO A 270 7.62 5.68 19.68
N SER A 271 7.16 5.40 18.45
CA SER A 271 6.52 4.12 18.08
C SER A 271 7.49 2.96 17.88
N ARG A 272 8.80 3.23 17.86
CA ARG A 272 9.88 2.26 17.73
C ARG A 272 9.81 1.43 16.45
N GLU A 273 9.27 1.98 15.35
CA GLU A 273 9.08 1.21 14.12
C GLU A 273 10.39 0.77 13.44
N GLY A 274 11.52 1.42 13.78
CA GLY A 274 12.84 1.03 13.30
C GLY A 274 13.30 -0.32 13.84
N VAL A 275 12.77 -0.76 15.00
CA VAL A 275 13.01 -2.13 15.52
C VAL A 275 12.47 -3.18 14.56
N ALA A 276 11.22 -3.01 14.11
CA ALA A 276 10.61 -3.93 13.15
C ALA A 276 11.34 -3.90 11.79
N ALA A 277 11.85 -2.75 11.37
CA ALA A 277 12.69 -2.65 10.18
C ALA A 277 14.02 -3.41 10.34
N ALA A 278 14.68 -3.26 11.49
CA ALA A 278 15.91 -3.97 11.82
C ALA A 278 15.71 -5.50 11.86
N GLU A 279 14.65 -5.98 12.52
CA GLU A 279 14.27 -7.39 12.56
C GLU A 279 14.01 -7.94 11.14
N GLY A 280 13.26 -7.20 10.33
CA GLY A 280 12.95 -7.60 8.95
C GLY A 280 14.16 -7.61 8.01
N LEU A 281 15.19 -6.82 8.29
CA LEU A 281 16.47 -6.84 7.56
C LEU A 281 17.36 -7.98 8.05
N ALA A 282 17.45 -8.20 9.36
CA ALA A 282 18.21 -9.30 9.95
C ALA A 282 17.64 -10.67 9.54
N ALA A 283 16.32 -10.83 9.51
CA ALA A 283 15.65 -12.03 9.01
C ALA A 283 15.95 -12.31 7.52
N ALA A 284 16.28 -11.26 6.75
CA ALA A 284 16.70 -11.35 5.36
C ALA A 284 18.23 -11.54 5.19
N GLY A 285 18.97 -11.73 6.28
CA GLY A 285 20.41 -11.99 6.26
C GLY A 285 21.31 -10.75 6.16
N VAL A 286 20.75 -9.54 6.34
CA VAL A 286 21.54 -8.30 6.39
C VAL A 286 22.16 -8.15 7.79
N ASP A 287 23.42 -7.74 7.87
CA ASP A 287 24.07 -7.38 9.15
C ASP A 287 23.49 -6.05 9.65
N VAL A 288 22.86 -6.05 10.82
CA VAL A 288 22.11 -4.90 11.34
C VAL A 288 22.58 -4.54 12.74
N THR A 289 22.89 -3.26 12.93
CA THR A 289 23.08 -2.62 14.24
C THR A 289 21.89 -1.71 14.53
N LEU A 290 21.17 -1.95 15.63
CA LEU A 290 20.11 -1.05 16.11
C LEU A 290 20.71 0.02 17.03
N ALA A 291 20.36 1.29 16.81
CA ALA A 291 20.84 2.44 17.59
C ALA A 291 19.66 3.25 18.16
N THR A 292 19.90 3.95 19.27
CA THR A 292 18.97 4.98 19.75
C THR A 292 18.98 6.15 18.78
N ASP A 293 17.84 6.84 18.64
CA ASP A 293 17.73 7.96 17.69
C ASP A 293 18.70 9.10 18.03
N ALA A 294 18.96 9.32 19.33
CA ALA A 294 19.94 10.31 19.79
C ALA A 294 21.40 9.89 19.55
N GLY A 295 21.68 8.58 19.50
CA GLY A 295 23.01 8.04 19.24
C GLY A 295 23.34 7.90 17.76
N LEU A 296 22.33 7.73 16.91
CA LEU A 296 22.50 7.49 15.47
C LEU A 296 23.30 8.60 14.74
N PRO A 297 23.07 9.91 14.97
CA PRO A 297 23.88 10.97 14.38
C PRO A 297 25.36 10.87 14.75
N GLY A 298 25.67 10.53 16.01
CA GLY A 298 27.04 10.32 16.48
C GLY A 298 27.71 9.15 15.76
N LEU A 299 26.98 8.05 15.55
CA LEU A 299 27.47 6.91 14.77
C LEU A 299 27.75 7.30 13.32
N VAL A 300 26.87 8.08 12.67
CA VAL A 300 27.15 8.56 11.29
C VAL A 300 28.40 9.44 11.24
N ARG A 301 28.62 10.27 12.27
CA ARG A 301 29.77 11.16 12.36
C ARG A 301 31.09 10.43 12.66
N GLU A 302 31.04 9.35 13.43
CA GLU A 302 32.24 8.68 13.99
C GLU A 302 32.56 7.32 13.34
N SER A 303 31.65 6.74 12.58
CA SER A 303 31.81 5.40 11.99
C SER A 303 31.99 5.42 10.48
N GLU A 304 32.32 4.26 9.91
CA GLU A 304 32.44 4.04 8.46
C GLU A 304 31.07 3.99 7.75
N VAL A 305 30.15 4.91 8.05
CA VAL A 305 28.91 5.06 7.29
C VAL A 305 29.24 5.75 5.97
N GLY A 306 28.99 5.08 4.85
CA GLY A 306 29.24 5.64 3.52
C GLY A 306 28.04 6.34 2.89
N CYS A 307 26.84 6.11 3.42
CA CYS A 307 25.65 6.85 3.02
C CYS A 307 24.54 6.75 4.07
N VAL A 308 23.67 7.75 4.09
CA VAL A 308 22.38 7.70 4.77
C VAL A 308 21.30 7.44 3.72
N LEU A 309 20.40 6.51 4.00
CA LEU A 309 19.24 6.21 3.18
C LEU A 309 17.97 6.49 3.99
N LEU A 310 17.12 7.38 3.50
CA LEU A 310 15.86 7.76 4.14
C LEU A 310 14.66 7.41 3.25
N GLY A 311 13.52 7.19 3.89
CA GLY A 311 12.23 7.25 3.20
C GLY A 311 11.74 8.69 3.08
N ALA A 312 10.55 8.83 2.52
CA ALA A 312 9.76 10.05 2.62
C ALA A 312 8.29 9.71 2.84
N ASP A 313 7.60 10.52 3.63
CA ASP A 313 6.14 10.59 3.63
C ASP A 313 5.66 11.60 2.57
N ARG A 314 6.46 12.64 2.36
CA ARG A 314 6.21 13.69 1.37
C ARG A 314 7.51 14.26 0.85
N VAL A 315 7.63 14.40 -0.47
CA VAL A 315 8.67 15.21 -1.11
C VAL A 315 8.03 16.53 -1.52
N LEU A 316 8.58 17.66 -1.11
CA LEU A 316 8.00 18.98 -1.33
C LEU A 316 8.48 19.57 -2.66
N PRO A 317 7.70 20.48 -3.29
CA PRO A 317 8.07 21.05 -4.59
C PRO A 317 9.46 21.72 -4.63
N GLY A 318 9.95 22.23 -3.50
CA GLY A 318 11.28 22.85 -3.38
C GLY A 318 12.44 21.87 -3.23
N GLY A 319 12.18 20.57 -3.10
CA GLY A 319 13.19 19.53 -2.87
C GLY A 319 13.38 19.13 -1.40
N ASP A 320 12.71 19.83 -0.48
CA ASP A 320 12.65 19.42 0.93
C ASP A 320 11.83 18.13 1.09
N VAL A 321 12.09 17.39 2.15
CA VAL A 321 11.39 16.13 2.43
C VAL A 321 10.76 16.18 3.82
N ALA A 322 9.52 15.70 3.94
CA ALA A 322 8.94 15.35 5.22
C ALA A 322 9.13 13.85 5.46
N ASN A 323 9.76 13.51 6.58
CA ASN A 323 9.97 12.12 7.02
C ASN A 323 9.89 12.04 8.54
N LYS A 324 9.93 10.83 9.09
CA LYS A 324 9.92 10.56 10.54
C LYS A 324 10.91 11.44 11.30
N VAL A 325 10.47 11.96 12.46
CA VAL A 325 11.33 12.71 13.38
C VAL A 325 12.62 11.94 13.73
N GLY A 326 13.75 12.64 13.77
CA GLY A 326 15.10 12.08 13.82
C GLY A 326 15.81 12.07 12.46
N SER A 327 15.08 12.25 11.35
CA SER A 327 15.67 12.35 10.01
C SER A 327 16.48 13.63 9.80
N TYR A 328 16.03 14.76 10.36
CA TYR A 328 16.73 16.04 10.24
C TYR A 328 18.07 16.05 10.99
N PRO A 329 18.17 15.70 12.29
CA PRO A 329 19.45 15.63 12.97
C PRO A 329 20.40 14.60 12.35
N LEU A 330 19.86 13.49 11.80
CA LEU A 330 20.65 12.53 11.04
C LEU A 330 21.24 13.14 9.77
N ALA A 331 20.44 13.88 8.99
CA ALA A 331 20.90 14.55 7.78
C ALA A 331 21.92 15.67 8.09
N LEU A 332 21.78 16.39 9.21
CA LEU A 332 22.76 17.36 9.67
C LEU A 332 24.12 16.72 9.97
N ALA A 333 24.13 15.62 10.73
CA ALA A 333 25.37 14.91 11.05
C ALA A 333 26.02 14.31 9.79
N ALA A 334 25.22 13.80 8.85
CA ALA A 334 25.72 13.33 7.57
C ALA A 334 26.38 14.46 6.76
N ALA A 335 25.74 15.63 6.68
CA ALA A 335 26.31 16.80 6.01
C ALA A 335 27.61 17.26 6.67
N GLU A 336 27.68 17.30 8.01
CA GLU A 336 28.91 17.61 8.74
C GLU A 336 30.05 16.62 8.43
N ALA A 337 29.72 15.33 8.33
CA ALA A 337 30.66 14.25 8.03
C ALA A 337 30.94 14.04 6.53
N ALA A 338 30.38 14.88 5.65
CA ALA A 338 30.42 14.70 4.20
C ALA A 338 29.92 13.33 3.70
N VAL A 339 28.95 12.75 4.42
CA VAL A 339 28.27 11.51 4.07
C VAL A 339 27.04 11.83 3.20
N PRO A 340 26.89 11.21 2.01
CA PRO A 340 25.75 11.47 1.15
C PRO A 340 24.44 10.97 1.76
N VAL A 341 23.37 11.75 1.59
CA VAL A 341 22.01 11.43 2.08
C VAL A 341 21.09 11.25 0.88
N TYR A 342 20.60 10.04 0.68
CA TYR A 342 19.64 9.72 -0.37
C TYR A 342 18.26 9.48 0.22
N VAL A 343 17.24 9.97 -0.47
CA VAL A 343 15.84 9.69 -0.15
C VAL A 343 15.28 8.75 -1.21
N VAL A 344 14.66 7.65 -0.80
CA VAL A 344 13.99 6.71 -1.73
C VAL A 344 12.48 6.75 -1.50
N ALA A 345 11.75 7.11 -2.54
CA ALA A 345 10.30 7.29 -2.47
C ALA A 345 9.65 7.13 -3.84
N ALA A 346 8.43 6.60 -3.90
CA ALA A 346 7.64 6.66 -5.12
C ALA A 346 7.37 8.12 -5.55
N ALA A 347 7.35 8.40 -6.85
CA ALA A 347 7.13 9.76 -7.38
C ALA A 347 5.74 10.32 -7.01
N ASP A 348 4.78 9.45 -6.71
CA ASP A 348 3.47 9.84 -6.16
C ASP A 348 3.54 10.45 -4.75
N LYS A 349 4.67 10.38 -4.05
CA LYS A 349 4.88 11.08 -2.77
C LYS A 349 5.30 12.54 -2.95
N ILE A 350 5.52 13.00 -4.19
CA ILE A 350 5.81 14.40 -4.48
C ILE A 350 4.53 15.23 -4.31
N ALA A 351 4.54 16.16 -3.37
CA ALA A 351 3.43 17.04 -3.08
C ALA A 351 3.31 18.17 -4.11
N THR A 352 2.09 18.67 -4.23
CA THR A 352 1.75 19.81 -5.09
C THR A 352 1.93 21.15 -4.38
N ALA A 353 2.08 21.15 -3.05
CA ALA A 353 2.17 22.34 -2.23
C ALA A 353 3.33 22.17 -1.24
N ASP A 354 3.98 23.29 -0.91
CA ASP A 354 5.07 23.35 0.07
C ASP A 354 4.50 23.40 1.49
N GLU A 355 3.90 22.29 1.92
CA GLU A 355 3.30 22.16 3.24
C GLU A 355 3.72 20.83 3.87
N VAL A 356 4.22 20.90 5.10
CA VAL A 356 4.38 19.73 5.98
C VAL A 356 3.16 19.67 6.88
N VAL A 357 2.35 18.62 6.72
CA VAL A 357 1.26 18.34 7.66
C VAL A 357 1.91 17.92 8.97
N ARG A 358 1.79 18.77 9.98
CA ARG A 358 2.30 18.47 11.32
C ARG A 358 1.31 17.56 12.02
N GLU A 359 1.69 16.31 12.16
CA GLU A 359 0.98 15.35 12.99
C GLU A 359 1.67 15.24 14.35
N SER A 360 0.85 15.14 15.39
CA SER A 360 1.31 14.85 16.74
C SER A 360 0.81 13.46 17.13
N GLY A 361 1.72 12.61 17.59
CA GLY A 361 1.39 11.32 18.16
C GLY A 361 0.78 11.45 19.56
N ASP A 362 0.31 10.33 20.09
CA ASP A 362 -0.24 10.27 21.45
C ASP A 362 0.81 10.69 22.49
N ALA A 363 0.46 11.67 23.33
CA ALA A 363 1.33 12.18 24.39
C ALA A 363 1.75 11.09 25.38
N ALA A 364 0.89 10.10 25.65
CA ALA A 364 1.17 9.00 26.56
C ALA A 364 2.36 8.13 26.10
N THR A 365 2.66 8.11 24.79
CA THR A 365 3.82 7.37 24.25
C THR A 365 5.17 8.00 24.63
N VAL A 366 5.16 9.28 25.01
CA VAL A 366 6.32 10.05 25.48
C VAL A 366 6.32 10.15 27.00
N TYR A 367 5.16 10.43 27.60
CA TYR A 367 4.99 10.56 29.05
C TYR A 367 3.61 10.07 29.48
N ASP A 368 3.58 8.98 30.26
CA ASP A 368 2.39 8.35 30.82
C ASP A 368 2.18 8.64 32.33
N GLY A 369 2.96 9.57 32.89
CA GLY A 369 2.89 9.93 34.30
C GLY A 369 1.77 10.92 34.64
N ASP A 370 1.59 11.17 35.94
CA ASP A 370 0.48 11.94 36.51
C ASP A 370 0.76 13.43 36.73
N ARG A 371 1.97 13.91 36.39
CA ARG A 371 2.35 15.31 36.61
C ARG A 371 1.87 16.20 35.46
N PRO A 372 1.51 17.47 35.72
CA PRO A 372 1.01 18.38 34.70
C PRO A 372 2.15 18.93 33.83
N ILE A 373 2.67 18.11 32.91
CA ILE A 373 3.74 18.45 31.96
C ILE A 373 3.14 18.61 30.56
N GLY A 374 3.52 19.67 29.84
CA GLY A 374 3.18 19.81 28.42
C GLY A 374 4.01 18.85 27.57
N VAL A 375 3.36 17.95 26.83
CA VAL A 375 4.04 16.96 25.98
C VAL A 375 3.93 17.37 24.51
N ALA A 376 5.08 17.46 23.83
CA ALA A 376 5.15 17.60 22.38
C ALA A 376 5.61 16.27 21.78
N ASN A 377 4.86 15.75 20.80
CA ASN A 377 5.16 14.48 20.15
C ASN A 377 5.03 14.58 18.62
N PRO A 378 5.84 15.43 17.95
CA PRO A 378 5.81 15.50 16.50
C PRO A 378 6.26 14.16 15.90
N ILE A 379 5.49 13.61 14.96
CA ILE A 379 5.87 12.34 14.29
C ILE A 379 6.62 12.56 12.98
N PHE A 380 6.44 13.70 12.32
CA PHE A 380 7.15 14.05 11.09
C PHE A 380 7.83 15.41 11.24
N GLU A 381 8.94 15.56 10.52
CA GLU A 381 9.68 16.82 10.44
C GLU A 381 10.14 17.10 9.00
N ARG A 382 10.53 18.35 8.75
CA ARG A 382 11.09 18.79 7.48
C ARG A 382 12.61 18.58 7.50
N VAL A 383 13.12 17.87 6.50
CA VAL A 383 14.55 17.80 6.16
C VAL A 383 14.79 18.72 4.96
N PRO A 384 15.58 19.80 5.11
CA PRO A 384 15.91 20.70 4.02
C PRO A 384 16.60 19.94 2.88
N GLY A 385 16.21 20.23 1.63
CA GLY A 385 16.78 19.58 0.46
C GLY A 385 18.28 19.84 0.30
N ASP A 386 18.82 20.90 0.93
CA ASP A 386 20.26 21.25 0.86
C ASP A 386 21.13 20.23 1.60
N LEU A 387 20.51 19.43 2.49
CA LEU A 387 21.16 18.33 3.19
C LEU A 387 21.07 17.01 2.42
N LEU A 388 20.36 16.98 1.29
CA LEU A 388 20.12 15.78 0.51
C LEU A 388 21.04 15.74 -0.71
N THR A 389 21.63 14.58 -0.97
CA THR A 389 22.33 14.29 -2.22
C THR A 389 21.36 14.11 -3.37
N GLY A 390 20.18 13.52 -3.12
CA GLY A 390 19.12 13.40 -4.11
C GLY A 390 17.92 12.60 -3.65
N VAL A 391 16.82 12.72 -4.40
CA VAL A 391 15.62 11.89 -4.26
C VAL A 391 15.60 10.89 -5.41
N ILE A 392 15.43 9.59 -5.10
CA ILE A 392 15.39 8.51 -6.07
C ILE A 392 13.98 7.93 -6.09
N THR A 393 13.37 7.89 -7.27
CA THR A 393 12.05 7.33 -7.53
C THR A 393 12.13 6.18 -8.53
N GLU A 394 10.98 5.60 -8.88
CA GLU A 394 10.82 4.63 -9.96
C GLU A 394 11.31 5.16 -11.31
N ASP A 395 11.20 6.48 -11.53
CA ASP A 395 11.68 7.19 -12.72
C ASP A 395 13.19 7.47 -12.68
N GLY A 396 13.86 7.15 -11.56
CA GLY A 396 15.29 7.39 -11.32
C GLY A 396 15.57 8.58 -10.39
N PRO A 397 16.83 9.05 -10.34
CA PRO A 397 17.22 10.20 -9.53
C PRO A 397 16.58 11.50 -10.04
N LEU A 398 16.02 12.29 -9.13
CA LEU A 398 15.42 13.59 -9.42
C LEU A 398 16.20 14.72 -8.73
N ASP A 399 16.50 15.76 -9.50
CA ASP A 399 16.97 17.04 -8.97
C ASP A 399 15.77 17.94 -8.57
N ARG A 400 16.06 19.13 -8.02
CA ARG A 400 15.00 20.07 -7.60
C ARG A 400 14.09 20.51 -8.74
N ALA A 401 14.63 20.69 -9.95
CA ALA A 401 13.84 21.13 -11.09
C ALA A 401 12.87 20.03 -11.53
N ALA A 402 13.33 18.78 -11.57
CA ALA A 402 12.52 17.60 -11.86
C ALA A 402 11.46 17.35 -10.77
N ILE A 403 11.79 17.53 -9.49
CA ILE A 403 10.82 17.48 -8.39
C ILE A 403 9.73 18.54 -8.57
N ALA A 404 10.12 19.78 -8.88
CA ALA A 404 9.17 20.87 -9.09
C ALA A 404 8.27 20.63 -10.32
N GLU A 405 8.80 20.03 -11.39
CA GLU A 405 8.01 19.65 -12.56
C GLU A 405 7.00 18.56 -12.22
N ARG A 406 7.44 17.50 -11.53
CA ARG A 406 6.54 16.43 -11.09
C ARG A 406 5.45 16.96 -10.14
N ALA A 407 5.76 17.94 -9.29
CA ALA A 407 4.77 18.63 -8.46
C ALA A 407 3.71 19.38 -9.29
N ARG A 408 4.12 20.04 -10.39
CA ARG A 408 3.20 20.71 -11.33
C ARG A 408 2.33 19.69 -12.09
N GLU A 409 2.92 18.58 -12.54
CA GLU A 409 2.18 17.48 -13.16
C GLU A 409 1.09 16.96 -12.22
N HIS A 410 1.45 16.66 -10.97
CA HIS A 410 0.46 16.23 -9.95
C HIS A 410 -0.61 17.30 -9.69
N ALA A 411 -0.26 18.59 -9.71
CA ALA A 411 -1.24 19.65 -9.54
C ALA A 411 -2.23 19.71 -10.71
N SER A 412 -1.77 19.52 -11.95
CA SER A 412 -2.63 19.47 -13.14
C SER A 412 -3.60 18.29 -13.11
N ARG A 413 -3.19 17.16 -12.52
CA ARG A 413 -4.06 15.98 -12.32
C ARG A 413 -5.23 16.27 -11.40
N ALA A 414 -5.16 17.27 -10.52
CA ALA A 414 -6.26 17.62 -9.63
C ALA A 414 -7.37 18.47 -10.30
N GLU A 415 -7.24 18.86 -11.56
CA GLU A 415 -8.21 19.72 -12.26
C GLU A 415 -9.63 19.12 -12.34
N TRP A 416 -9.77 17.79 -12.33
CA TRP A 416 -11.09 17.14 -12.35
C TRP A 416 -11.91 17.45 -11.10
N VAL A 417 -11.28 17.86 -9.99
CA VAL A 417 -11.92 18.05 -8.69
C VAL A 417 -12.91 19.22 -8.72
N THR A 418 -12.55 20.31 -9.40
CA THR A 418 -13.36 21.54 -9.52
C THR A 418 -14.32 21.50 -10.69
N ARG A 419 -14.08 20.62 -11.67
CA ARG A 419 -15.01 20.38 -12.78
C ARG A 419 -16.20 19.57 -12.28
N ARG A 420 -17.32 20.25 -12.02
CA ARG A 420 -18.63 19.57 -12.01
C ARG A 420 -18.91 19.07 -13.43
N GLY A 421 -19.61 17.95 -13.58
CA GLY A 421 -19.96 17.36 -14.88
C GLY A 421 -20.56 18.37 -15.89
N PRO A 422 -20.57 18.04 -17.19
CA PRO A 422 -21.34 18.82 -18.16
C PRO A 422 -22.81 18.97 -17.75
#